data_AF-A0A511D1C1-F1
#
_entry.id   AF-A0A511D1C1-F1
#
_cell.length_a   1.000
_cell.length_b   1.000
_cell.length_c   1.000
_cell.angle_alpha   90.00
_cell.angle_beta   90.00
_cell.angle_gamma   90.00
#
_symmetry.space_group_name_H-M   'P 1'
#
loop_
_entity.id
_entity.type
_entity.pdbx_description
1 polymer ?
#
loop_
_entity_poly.entity_id
_entity_poly.type
_entity_poly.pdbx_seq_one_letter_code
_entity_poly.pdbx_strand_id
1 'polypeptide(L)'
;MSLYQLHRCVYDWVRVGEVGSAAGGGRAAFDTAGYQLTDEERAAFESQDVAAMYRLGLHPVLLNRYCRAAGYARDDYRKILEPFGVPQQRRGRWQR
;
A
#
# COMPACT_ATOMS: atom_id res chain seq x y z
N MET A 1 3.53 -15.80 -9.65
CA MET A 1 4.09 -15.15 -8.45
C MET A 1 3.00 -14.91 -7.44
N SER A 2 3.29 -14.97 -6.14
CA SER A 2 2.29 -14.76 -5.10
C SER A 2 2.26 -13.31 -4.65
N LEU A 3 1.05 -12.76 -4.53
CA LEU A 3 0.73 -11.44 -4.02
C LEU A 3 1.39 -11.11 -2.66
N TYR A 4 1.80 -12.15 -1.94
CA TYR A 4 2.55 -12.08 -0.69
C TYR A 4 3.82 -11.24 -0.80
N GLN A 5 4.57 -11.32 -1.91
CA GLN A 5 5.84 -10.58 -2.04
C GLN A 5 5.61 -9.07 -2.04
N LEU A 6 4.59 -8.61 -2.75
CA LEU A 6 4.15 -7.21 -2.73
C LEU A 6 3.67 -6.79 -1.32
N HIS A 7 2.82 -7.61 -0.67
CA HIS A 7 2.35 -7.30 0.69
C HIS A 7 3.50 -7.19 1.69
N ARG A 8 4.46 -8.12 1.61
CA ARG A 8 5.64 -8.15 2.48
C ARG A 8 6.52 -6.92 2.25
N CYS A 9 6.82 -6.61 0.99
CA CYS A 9 7.60 -5.43 0.60
C CYS A 9 7.01 -4.14 1.17
N VAL A 10 5.70 -3.93 0.97
CA VAL A 10 5.00 -2.75 1.50
C VAL A 10 4.99 -2.74 3.04
N TYR A 11 4.73 -3.88 3.67
CA TYR A 11 4.71 -3.98 5.12
C TYR A 11 6.07 -3.62 5.75
N ASP A 12 7.14 -4.19 5.22
CA ASP A 12 8.51 -3.98 5.68
C ASP A 12 8.92 -2.51 5.47
N TRP A 13 8.62 -1.91 4.32
CA TRP A 13 8.89 -0.49 4.07
C TRP A 13 8.19 0.42 5.07
N VAL A 14 6.92 0.15 5.38
CA VAL A 14 6.21 0.92 6.42
C VAL A 14 6.90 0.73 7.76
N ARG A 15 7.28 -0.50 8.11
CA ARG A 15 7.89 -0.86 9.39
C ARG A 15 9.26 -0.22 9.59
N VAL A 16 10.10 -0.16 8.56
CA VAL A 16 11.40 0.53 8.61
C VAL A 16 11.24 2.00 9.03
N GLY A 17 10.20 2.68 8.52
CA GLY A 17 9.95 4.06 8.92
C GLY A 17 9.34 4.25 10.31
N GLU A 18 8.80 3.20 10.95
CA GLU A 18 8.25 3.28 12.31
C GLU A 18 9.27 2.94 13.39
N VAL A 19 10.18 1.99 13.12
CA VAL A 19 11.20 1.56 14.10
C VAL A 19 12.27 2.63 14.29
N GLY A 20 12.32 3.62 13.40
CA GLY A 20 13.21 4.77 13.52
C GLY A 20 14.61 4.47 13.01
N SER A 21 15.20 5.48 12.39
CA SER A 21 16.50 5.55 11.71
C SER A 21 17.74 5.27 12.58
N ALA A 22 17.60 4.55 13.69
CA ALA A 22 18.69 4.25 14.63
C ALA A 22 19.84 3.41 14.00
N ALA A 23 19.57 2.72 12.88
CA ALA A 23 20.56 1.93 12.14
C ALA A 23 20.99 2.56 10.79
N GLY A 24 20.53 3.79 10.50
CA GLY A 24 20.90 4.53 9.28
C GLY A 24 20.05 4.20 8.04
N GLY A 25 19.67 5.23 7.28
CA GLY A 25 19.03 5.14 5.97
C GLY A 25 17.49 5.27 5.93
N GLY A 26 16.78 4.77 6.95
CA GLY A 26 15.32 4.84 7.02
C GLY A 26 14.63 4.28 5.76
N ARG A 27 13.46 4.83 5.40
CA ARG A 27 12.74 4.43 4.17
C ARG A 27 13.49 4.76 2.88
N ALA A 28 14.38 5.76 2.90
CA ALA A 28 15.13 6.19 1.72
C ALA A 28 16.20 5.17 1.29
N ALA A 29 16.66 4.33 2.21
CA ALA A 29 17.60 3.24 1.93
C ALA A 29 16.90 1.88 1.79
N PHE A 30 15.57 1.85 1.68
CA PHE A 30 14.83 0.60 1.57
C PHE A 30 15.07 -0.05 0.20
N ASP A 31 15.63 -1.25 0.21
CA ASP A 31 15.94 -2.01 -1.01
C ASP A 31 14.81 -3.01 -1.36
N THR A 32 14.33 -2.93 -2.60
CA THR A 32 13.29 -3.81 -3.13
C THR A 32 13.87 -5.04 -3.85
N ALA A 33 15.19 -5.13 -4.05
CA ALA A 33 15.83 -6.23 -4.78
C ALA A 33 15.69 -7.59 -4.05
N GLY A 34 15.53 -7.59 -2.73
CA GLY A 34 15.29 -8.79 -1.93
C GLY A 34 13.90 -9.43 -2.11
N TYR A 35 12.99 -8.78 -2.83
CA TYR A 35 11.63 -9.25 -3.05
C TYR A 35 11.44 -9.76 -4.48
N GLN A 36 10.70 -10.86 -4.63
CA GLN A 36 10.33 -11.43 -5.93
C GLN A 36 9.10 -10.70 -6.50
N LEU A 37 9.26 -9.41 -6.80
CA LEU A 37 8.24 -8.58 -7.43
C LEU A 37 8.29 -8.74 -8.96
N THR A 38 7.13 -8.71 -9.60
CA THR A 38 7.05 -8.49 -11.05
C THR A 38 7.51 -7.07 -11.40
N ASP A 39 7.81 -6.82 -12.67
CA ASP A 39 8.18 -5.48 -13.13
C ASP A 39 7.06 -4.45 -12.86
N GLU A 40 5.80 -4.86 -13.02
CA GLU A 40 4.64 -4.02 -12.72
C GLU A 40 4.52 -3.70 -11.22
N GLU A 41 4.73 -4.69 -10.35
CA GLU A 41 4.69 -4.52 -8.89
C GLU A 41 5.81 -3.60 -8.41
N ARG A 42 7.02 -3.79 -8.95
CA ARG A 42 8.18 -2.94 -8.65
C ARG A 42 7.94 -1.51 -9.09
N ALA A 43 7.50 -1.31 -10.33
CA ALA A 43 7.19 0.01 -10.86
C ALA A 43 6.11 0.72 -10.05
N ALA A 44 5.04 0.01 -9.65
CA ALA A 44 3.98 0.56 -8.82
C ALA A 44 4.48 0.99 -7.43
N PHE A 45 5.37 0.20 -6.81
CA PHE A 45 5.95 0.55 -5.52
C PHE A 45 6.92 1.74 -5.60
N GLU A 46 7.82 1.75 -6.58
CA GLU A 46 8.86 2.78 -6.74
C GLU A 46 8.27 4.14 -7.13
N SER A 47 7.23 4.15 -7.98
CA SER A 47 6.51 5.37 -8.35
C SER A 47 5.48 5.83 -7.30
N GLN A 48 5.31 5.06 -6.21
CA GLN A 48 4.28 5.27 -5.19
C GLN A 48 2.86 5.29 -5.79
N ASP A 49 2.61 4.55 -6.88
CA ASP A 49 1.31 4.50 -7.54
C ASP A 49 0.31 3.64 -6.72
N VAL A 50 -0.45 4.34 -5.88
CA VAL A 50 -1.50 3.76 -5.03
C VAL A 50 -2.59 3.07 -5.85
N ALA A 51 -2.96 3.62 -7.01
CA ALA A 51 -3.98 3.01 -7.86
C ALA A 51 -3.47 1.71 -8.48
N ALA A 52 -2.23 1.69 -8.99
CA ALA A 52 -1.62 0.49 -9.51
C ALA A 52 -1.48 -0.59 -8.42
N MET A 53 -0.98 -0.23 -7.23
CA MET A 53 -0.88 -1.17 -6.10
C MET A 53 -2.25 -1.76 -5.72
N TYR A 54 -3.31 -0.95 -5.71
CA TYR A 54 -4.67 -1.44 -5.46
C TYR A 54 -5.13 -2.45 -6.52
N ARG A 55 -4.96 -2.13 -7.81
CA ARG A 55 -5.35 -3.03 -8.92
C ARG A 55 -4.56 -4.33 -8.95
N LEU A 56 -3.28 -4.28 -8.55
CA LEU A 56 -2.41 -5.46 -8.42
C LEU A 56 -2.83 -6.37 -7.25
N GLY A 57 -3.77 -5.93 -6.41
CA GLY A 57 -4.33 -6.74 -5.32
C GLY A 57 -3.73 -6.42 -3.94
N LEU A 58 -3.01 -5.32 -3.77
CA LEU A 58 -2.52 -4.93 -2.45
C LEU A 58 -3.71 -4.80 -1.47
N HIS A 59 -3.59 -5.44 -0.31
CA HIS A 59 -4.70 -5.52 0.63
C HIS A 59 -5.09 -4.13 1.16
N PRO A 60 -6.38 -3.74 1.18
CA PRO A 60 -6.81 -2.36 1.50
C PRO A 60 -6.33 -1.82 2.85
N VAL A 61 -6.22 -2.67 3.88
CA VAL A 61 -5.70 -2.28 5.20
C VAL A 61 -4.22 -1.90 5.13
N LEU A 62 -3.46 -2.66 4.34
CA LEU A 62 -2.03 -2.44 4.17
C LEU A 62 -1.78 -1.19 3.32
N LEU A 63 -2.58 -1.02 2.27
CA LEU A 63 -2.60 0.17 1.41
C LEU A 63 -2.94 1.43 2.21
N ASN A 64 -3.94 1.40 3.10
CA ASN A 64 -4.27 2.52 3.98
C ASN A 64 -3.07 2.94 4.85
N ARG A 65 -2.39 1.95 5.43
CA ARG A 65 -1.21 2.18 6.28
C ARG A 65 -0.05 2.74 5.45
N TYR A 66 0.18 2.20 4.26
CA TYR A 66 1.18 2.71 3.31
C TYR A 66 0.93 4.18 2.94
N CYS A 67 -0.31 4.53 2.56
CA CYS A 67 -0.64 5.91 2.17
C CYS A 67 -0.35 6.90 3.30
N ARG A 68 -0.72 6.56 4.55
CA ARG A 68 -0.40 7.38 5.74
C ARG A 68 1.11 7.51 5.96
N ALA A 69 1.84 6.42 5.77
CA ALA A 69 3.29 6.39 5.88
C ALA A 69 4.00 7.19 4.78
N ALA A 70 3.48 7.18 3.56
CA ALA A 70 3.98 7.93 2.41
C ALA A 70 3.63 9.43 2.44
N GLY A 71 2.84 9.88 3.43
CA GLY A 71 2.51 11.30 3.61
C GLY A 71 1.27 11.78 2.86
N TYR A 72 0.47 10.87 2.30
CA TYR A 72 -0.81 11.25 1.70
C TYR A 72 -1.77 11.78 2.77
N ALA A 73 -2.48 12.88 2.47
CA ALA A 73 -3.60 13.27 3.29
C ALA A 73 -4.69 12.20 3.22
N ARG A 74 -5.49 12.07 4.29
CA ARG A 74 -6.48 10.99 4.41
C ARG A 74 -7.50 10.96 3.27
N ASP A 75 -7.80 12.10 2.67
CA ASP A 75 -8.78 12.18 1.58
C ASP A 75 -8.16 12.05 0.19
N ASP A 76 -6.85 12.24 0.03
CA ASP A 76 -6.21 12.20 -1.29
C ASP A 76 -6.19 10.78 -1.86
N TYR A 77 -5.74 9.80 -1.07
CA TYR A 77 -5.73 8.41 -1.52
C TYR A 77 -7.15 7.87 -1.71
N ARG A 78 -8.15 8.41 -0.99
CA ARG A 78 -9.56 8.03 -1.20
C ARG A 78 -10.08 8.48 -2.56
N LYS A 79 -9.78 9.72 -2.97
CA LYS A 79 -10.14 10.23 -4.31
C LYS A 79 -9.48 9.41 -5.42
N ILE A 80 -8.24 8.97 -5.22
CA ILE A 80 -7.54 8.07 -6.16
C ILE A 80 -8.27 6.72 -6.28
N LEU A 81 -8.79 6.19 -5.16
CA LEU A 81 -9.42 4.88 -5.12
C LEU A 81 -10.92 4.88 -5.44
N GLU A 82 -11.58 6.04 -5.38
CA GLU A 82 -13.02 6.21 -5.61
C GLU A 82 -13.49 5.58 -6.94
N PRO A 83 -12.79 5.73 -8.07
CA PRO A 83 -13.18 5.09 -9.33
C PRO A 83 -13.14 3.55 -9.31
N PHE A 84 -12.40 2.96 -8.37
CA PHE A 84 -12.22 1.51 -8.25
C PHE A 84 -13.05 0.90 -7.12
N GLY A 85 -13.74 1.73 -6.33
CA GLY A 85 -14.59 1.28 -5.23
C GLY A 85 -15.96 0.83 -5.74
N VAL A 86 -16.42 -0.34 -5.31
CA VAL A 86 -17.83 -0.72 -5.48
C VAL A 86 -18.61 -0.26 -4.26
N PRO A 87 -19.67 0.56 -4.41
CA PRO A 87 -20.52 0.97 -3.29
C PRO A 87 -21.11 -0.26 -2.61
N GLN A 88 -20.66 -0.53 -1.38
CA GLN A 88 -21.20 -1.65 -0.62
C GLN A 88 -22.50 -1.18 0.07
N GLN A 89 -23.65 -1.59 -0.47
CA GLN A 89 -24.93 -1.42 0.22
C GLN A 89 -25.03 -2.42 1.37
N ARG A 90 -24.38 -2.11 2.49
CA ARG A 90 -24.64 -2.82 3.74
C ARG A 90 -25.91 -2.26 4.35
N ARG A 91 -27.03 -2.96 4.15
CA ARG A 91 -28.22 -2.72 4.97
C ARG A 91 -27.91 -3.22 6.37
N GLY A 92 -28.10 -2.37 7.37
CA GLY A 92 -28.09 -2.83 8.75
C GLY A 92 -29.15 -3.92 8.91
N ARG A 93 -28.88 -4.95 9.72
CA ARG A 93 -29.85 -6.05 9.95
C ARG A 93 -31.24 -5.56 10.40
N TRP A 94 -31.32 -4.34 10.92
CA TRP A 94 -32.52 -3.64 11.39
C TRP A 94 -33.27 -2.86 10.30
N GLN A 95 -32.67 -2.65 9.12
CA GLN A 95 -33.29 -2.02 7.97
C GLN A 95 -33.93 -3.12 7.10
N ARG A 96 -35.23 -3.39 7.33
CA ARG A 96 -36.06 -4.22 6.44
C ARG A 96 -36.34 -3.47 5.14
#